data_AF-A0A0J1GH15-F1
#
_entry.id   AF-A0A0J1GH15-F1
#
_cell.length_a   1.000
_cell.length_b   1.000
_cell.length_c   1.000
_cell.angle_alpha   90.00
_cell.angle_beta   90.00
_cell.angle_gamma   90.00
#
_symmetry.space_group_name_H-M   'P 1'
#
loop_
_entity.id
_entity.type
_entity.pdbx_description
1 polymer ?
#
loop_
_entity_poly.entity_id
_entity_poly.type
_entity_poly.pdbx_seq_one_letter_code
_entity_poly.pdbx_strand_id
1 'polypeptide(L)'
;MSSTPSVSDAGNTAESASLCQLEWHNTISLQDDVLSMDLGKETFQVKASGQLYFGIHKVKLNEAQMGALADYHAFMRDDLPFMLSRSQLIDQEVCQRVAARQAKEHEIQSLIPALKTWQTVTIIE
;
A
#
# COMPACT_ATOMS: atom_id res chain seq x y z
N MET A 1 55.59 -34.02 11.33
CA MET A 1 54.86 -33.32 10.26
C MET A 1 53.39 -33.39 10.60
N SER A 2 52.83 -32.25 11.00
CA SER A 2 51.41 -31.94 11.23
C SER A 2 50.59 -32.18 9.93
N SER A 3 49.27 -32.38 9.88
CA SER A 3 48.17 -31.82 10.67
C SER A 3 46.88 -32.65 10.54
N THR A 4 45.99 -32.43 11.49
CA THR A 4 44.59 -32.85 11.74
C THR A 4 43.56 -32.66 10.60
N PRO A 5 42.40 -33.37 10.66
CA PRO A 5 41.22 -33.06 9.85
C PRO A 5 40.31 -32.06 10.59
N SER A 6 39.77 -31.05 9.89
CA SER A 6 38.77 -30.13 10.46
C SER A 6 37.67 -29.76 9.47
N VAL A 7 36.47 -30.15 9.90
CA VAL A 7 35.18 -29.43 9.87
C VAL A 7 34.61 -29.04 8.50
N SER A 8 33.52 -29.75 8.19
CA SER A 8 32.46 -29.35 7.28
C SER A 8 31.92 -27.98 7.67
N ASP A 9 32.23 -26.96 6.88
CA ASP A 9 31.55 -25.67 6.99
C ASP A 9 30.21 -25.81 6.29
N ALA A 10 29.16 -25.97 7.09
CA ALA A 10 27.79 -25.77 6.66
C ALA A 10 27.68 -24.31 6.24
N GLY A 11 27.79 -24.06 4.94
CA GLY A 11 27.43 -22.80 4.31
C GLY A 11 25.95 -22.54 4.54
N ASN A 12 25.62 -21.99 5.70
CA ASN A 12 24.35 -21.33 5.96
C ASN A 12 24.40 -20.04 5.15
N THR A 13 24.11 -20.17 3.86
CA THR A 13 23.82 -19.04 2.99
C THR A 13 22.61 -18.37 3.61
N ALA A 14 22.85 -17.34 4.42
CA ALA A 14 21.85 -16.34 4.70
C ALA A 14 21.57 -15.70 3.34
N GLU A 15 20.65 -16.30 2.59
CA GLU A 15 19.98 -15.69 1.47
C GLU A 15 19.43 -14.38 2.03
N SER A 16 20.10 -13.28 1.71
CA SER A 16 19.56 -11.96 1.98
C SER A 16 18.26 -11.91 1.20
N ALA A 17 17.14 -12.20 1.86
CA ALA A 17 15.83 -12.08 1.25
C ALA A 17 15.79 -10.72 0.58
N SER A 18 15.72 -10.70 -0.74
CA SER A 18 15.67 -9.46 -1.48
C SER A 18 14.43 -8.73 -1.01
N LEU A 19 14.63 -7.55 -0.41
CA LEU A 19 13.53 -6.68 -0.04
C LEU A 19 12.70 -6.37 -1.29
N CYS A 20 11.40 -6.15 -1.09
CA CYS A 20 10.51 -5.83 -2.19
C CYS A 20 10.99 -4.60 -2.96
N GLN A 21 10.80 -4.61 -4.28
CA GLN A 21 10.94 -3.40 -5.08
C GLN A 21 9.57 -2.74 -5.19
N LEU A 22 9.53 -1.41 -5.03
CA LEU A 22 8.29 -0.64 -4.99
C LEU A 22 8.22 0.32 -6.16
N GLU A 23 7.08 0.34 -6.85
CA GLU A 23 6.68 1.38 -7.78
C GLU A 23 5.54 2.19 -7.16
N TRP A 24 5.80 3.47 -6.88
CA TRP A 24 4.79 4.38 -6.33
C TRP A 24 3.95 4.98 -7.44
N HIS A 25 2.64 4.85 -7.29
CA HIS A 25 1.66 5.39 -8.23
C HIS A 25 0.94 6.55 -7.60
N ASN A 26 0.79 7.64 -8.35
CA ASN A 26 -0.06 8.77 -7.99
C ASN A 26 0.40 9.58 -6.77
N THR A 27 -0.12 10.79 -6.62
CA THR A 27 0.05 11.54 -5.37
C THR A 27 -1.12 11.23 -4.45
N ILE A 28 -0.81 10.89 -3.20
CA ILE A 28 -1.79 10.66 -2.15
C ILE A 28 -1.55 11.61 -0.98
N SER A 29 -2.61 12.18 -0.45
CA SER A 29 -2.56 13.05 0.73
C SER A 29 -3.76 12.81 1.63
N LEU A 30 -3.59 13.09 2.91
CA LEU A 30 -4.65 13.06 3.90
C LEU A 30 -4.65 14.40 4.64
N GLN A 31 -5.73 15.17 4.48
CA GLN A 31 -5.89 16.47 5.11
C GLN A 31 -7.34 16.64 5.54
N ASP A 32 -7.57 17.13 6.77
CA ASP A 32 -8.91 17.38 7.33
C ASP A 32 -9.88 16.19 7.14
N ASP A 33 -9.39 14.97 7.40
CA ASP A 33 -10.11 13.70 7.22
C ASP A 33 -10.56 13.39 5.79
N VAL A 34 -9.96 14.04 4.79
CA VAL A 34 -10.14 13.76 3.38
C VAL A 34 -8.87 13.13 2.81
N LEU A 35 -8.98 11.87 2.40
CA LEU A 35 -7.94 11.19 1.63
C LEU A 35 -8.11 11.58 0.16
N SER A 36 -7.15 12.32 -0.40
CA SER A 36 -7.15 12.76 -1.79
C SER A 36 -6.11 12.00 -2.59
N MET A 37 -6.48 11.57 -3.79
CA MET A 37 -5.64 10.78 -4.69
C MET A 37 -5.74 11.34 -6.11
N ASP A 38 -4.60 11.53 -6.76
CA ASP A 38 -4.51 12.10 -8.11
C ASP A 38 -4.17 11.02 -9.15
N LEU A 39 -5.10 10.66 -10.05
CA LEU A 39 -4.83 9.77 -11.21
C LEU A 39 -4.43 10.57 -12.47
N GLY A 40 -3.76 11.71 -12.30
CA GLY A 40 -3.21 12.56 -13.34
C GLY A 40 -4.23 13.47 -14.03
N LYS A 41 -5.41 12.97 -14.39
CA LYS A 41 -6.50 13.76 -15.01
C LYS A 41 -7.68 14.03 -14.08
N GLU A 42 -7.79 13.25 -13.02
CA GLU A 42 -8.90 13.27 -12.10
C GLU A 42 -8.39 13.10 -10.67
N THR A 43 -9.03 13.81 -9.74
CA THR A 43 -8.81 13.65 -8.31
C THR A 43 -9.99 12.93 -7.71
N PHE A 44 -9.71 11.91 -6.91
CA PHE A 44 -10.70 11.16 -6.15
C PHE A 44 -10.48 11.45 -4.68
N GLN A 45 -11.58 11.64 -3.96
CA GLN A 45 -11.54 11.92 -2.53
C GLN A 45 -12.37 10.89 -1.79
N VAL A 46 -11.80 10.36 -0.71
CA VAL A 46 -12.49 9.49 0.23
C VAL A 46 -12.54 10.20 1.58
N LYS A 47 -13.75 10.39 2.12
CA LYS A 47 -13.93 10.88 3.49
C LYS A 47 -13.87 9.73 4.49
N ALA A 48 -13.64 10.03 5.77
CA ALA A 48 -13.66 9.05 6.85
C ALA A 48 -14.93 8.17 6.93
N SER A 49 -16.07 8.67 6.43
CA SER A 49 -17.33 7.92 6.35
C SER A 49 -17.42 6.95 5.16
N GLY A 50 -16.35 6.82 4.36
CA GLY A 50 -16.35 6.01 3.13
C GLY A 50 -17.04 6.67 1.94
N GLN A 51 -17.41 7.95 2.05
CA GLN A 51 -17.97 8.70 0.92
C GLN A 51 -16.89 8.96 -0.13
N LEU A 52 -17.16 8.54 -1.36
CA LEU A 52 -16.30 8.74 -2.52
C LEU A 52 -16.77 9.92 -3.39
N TYR A 53 -15.83 10.75 -3.82
CA TYR A 53 -16.05 11.86 -4.74
C TYR A 53 -15.08 11.80 -5.92
N PHE A 54 -15.57 12.14 -7.10
CA PHE A 54 -14.78 12.40 -8.31
C PHE A 54 -14.87 13.92 -8.58
N GLY A 55 -13.81 14.66 -8.31
CA GLY A 55 -13.88 16.12 -8.18
C GLY A 55 -14.93 16.54 -7.14
N ILE A 56 -15.94 17.30 -7.55
CA ILE A 56 -17.06 17.71 -6.67
C ILE A 56 -18.23 16.71 -6.63
N HIS A 57 -18.21 15.69 -7.49
CA HIS A 57 -19.34 14.79 -7.68
C HIS A 57 -19.28 13.61 -6.72
N LYS A 58 -20.28 13.49 -5.84
CA LYS A 58 -20.43 12.34 -4.94
C LYS A 58 -20.86 11.11 -5.74
N VAL A 59 -20.19 9.99 -5.52
CA VAL A 59 -20.56 8.69 -6.07
C VAL A 59 -21.66 8.05 -5.23
N LYS A 60 -22.65 7.45 -5.89
CA LYS A 60 -23.65 6.63 -5.22
C LYS A 60 -23.05 5.25 -4.91
N LEU A 61 -22.91 4.96 -3.63
CA LEU A 61 -22.35 3.71 -3.12
C LEU A 61 -23.39 2.95 -2.29
N ASN A 62 -23.27 1.63 -2.23
CA ASN A 62 -23.98 0.79 -1.26
C ASN A 62 -23.18 0.69 0.06
N GLU A 63 -23.77 0.03 1.07
CA GLU A 63 -23.16 -0.08 2.40
C GLU A 63 -21.80 -0.81 2.38
N ALA A 64 -21.67 -1.90 1.62
CA ALA A 64 -20.41 -2.64 1.52
C ALA A 64 -19.29 -1.80 0.89
N GLN A 65 -19.61 -1.05 -0.17
CA GLN A 65 -18.66 -0.15 -0.83
C GLN A 65 -18.24 1.00 0.08
N MET A 66 -19.20 1.60 0.81
CA MET A 66 -18.87 2.62 1.80
C MET A 66 -18.01 2.07 2.93
N GLY A 67 -18.32 0.88 3.44
CA GLY A 67 -17.54 0.20 4.47
C GLY A 67 -16.10 -0.01 4.06
N ALA A 68 -15.86 -0.60 2.89
CA ALA A 68 -14.51 -0.86 2.38
C ALA A 68 -13.68 0.44 2.23
N LEU A 69 -14.31 1.53 1.78
CA LEU A 69 -13.64 2.82 1.67
C LEU A 69 -13.37 3.49 3.03
N ALA A 70 -14.28 3.34 4.00
CA ALA A 70 -14.05 3.81 5.37
C ALA A 70 -12.90 3.05 6.03
N ASP A 71 -12.86 1.72 5.85
CA ASP A 71 -11.78 0.87 6.36
C ASP A 71 -10.43 1.16 5.70
N TYR A 72 -10.44 1.50 4.41
CA TYR A 72 -9.23 1.97 3.72
C TYR A 72 -8.80 3.34 4.21
N HIS A 73 -9.72 4.29 4.40
CA HIS A 73 -9.40 5.60 4.97
C HIS A 73 -8.77 5.47 6.36
N ALA A 74 -9.37 4.66 7.24
CA ALA A 74 -8.84 4.39 8.58
C ALA A 74 -7.44 3.77 8.51
N PHE A 75 -7.22 2.79 7.63
CA PHE A 75 -5.90 2.21 7.38
C PHE A 75 -4.88 3.28 6.96
N MET A 76 -5.25 4.17 6.03
CA MET A 76 -4.35 5.19 5.49
C MET A 76 -3.97 6.27 6.52
N ARG A 77 -4.80 6.50 7.55
CA ARG A 77 -4.45 7.40 8.66
C ARG A 77 -3.20 6.95 9.41
N ASP A 78 -3.01 5.65 9.56
CA ASP A 78 -1.85 5.07 10.22
C ASP A 78 -0.71 4.78 9.24
N ASP A 79 -1.07 4.36 8.02
CA ASP A 79 -0.10 3.91 7.03
C ASP A 79 0.68 5.07 6.38
N LEU A 80 0.02 6.18 6.04
CA LEU A 80 0.69 7.31 5.39
C LEU A 80 1.82 7.92 6.23
N PRO A 81 1.62 8.26 7.52
CA PRO A 81 2.71 8.80 8.35
C PRO A 81 3.88 7.83 8.47
N PHE A 82 3.59 6.53 8.62
CA PHE A 82 4.63 5.50 8.67
C PHE A 82 5.46 5.51 7.39
N MET A 83 4.80 5.43 6.22
CA MET A 83 5.48 5.38 4.92
C MET A 83 6.31 6.64 4.65
N LEU A 84 5.78 7.82 5.00
CA LEU A 84 6.52 9.09 4.84
C LEU A 84 7.77 9.13 5.72
N SER A 85 7.68 8.64 6.96
CA SER A 85 8.83 8.58 7.89
C SER A 85 9.92 7.59 7.45
N ARG A 86 9.59 6.63 6.57
CA ARG A 86 10.47 5.58 6.04
C ARG A 86 10.77 5.72 4.54
N SER A 87 10.47 6.87 3.94
CA SER A 87 10.61 7.09 2.49
C SER A 87 12.03 6.85 1.93
N GLN A 88 13.07 6.89 2.76
CA GLN A 88 14.46 6.64 2.38
C GLN A 88 14.94 5.21 2.63
N LEU A 89 14.13 4.36 3.29
CA LEU A 89 14.50 3.00 3.67
C LEU A 89 13.34 2.06 3.34
N ILE A 90 13.57 1.18 2.38
CA ILE A 90 12.71 0.03 2.17
C ILE A 90 13.22 -1.07 3.11
N ASP A 91 12.40 -1.49 4.06
CA ASP A 91 12.65 -2.61 4.95
C ASP A 91 11.48 -3.60 4.93
N GLN A 92 11.57 -4.66 5.72
CA GLN A 92 10.54 -5.69 5.75
C GLN A 92 9.17 -5.15 6.18
N GLU A 93 9.11 -4.19 7.10
CA GLU A 93 7.84 -3.62 7.56
C GLU A 93 7.19 -2.76 6.47
N VAL A 94 7.99 -1.99 5.74
CA VAL A 94 7.54 -1.28 4.54
C VAL A 94 6.94 -2.24 3.51
N CYS A 95 7.61 -3.35 3.22
CA CYS A 95 7.09 -4.35 2.29
C CYS A 95 5.77 -4.96 2.75
N GLN A 96 5.66 -5.29 4.04
CA GLN A 96 4.43 -5.85 4.62
C GLN A 96 3.26 -4.86 4.56
N ARG A 97 3.52 -3.57 4.84
CA ARG A 97 2.50 -2.52 4.78
C ARG A 97 2.03 -2.23 3.38
N VAL A 98 2.95 -2.18 2.42
CA VAL A 98 2.60 -2.06 1.00
C VAL A 98 1.74 -3.23 0.55
N ALA A 99 2.11 -4.47 0.88
CA ALA A 99 1.30 -5.64 0.55
C ALA A 99 -0.11 -5.57 1.17
N ALA A 100 -0.22 -5.13 2.43
CA ALA A 100 -1.51 -4.92 3.09
C ALA A 100 -2.34 -3.82 2.42
N ARG A 101 -1.69 -2.72 1.99
CA ARG A 101 -2.35 -1.65 1.23
C ARG A 101 -2.88 -2.16 -0.09
N GLN A 102 -2.07 -2.88 -0.88
CA GLN A 102 -2.50 -3.46 -2.15
C GLN A 102 -3.70 -4.41 -1.99
N ALA A 103 -3.71 -5.24 -0.95
CA ALA A 103 -4.84 -6.12 -0.67
C ALA A 103 -6.15 -5.35 -0.44
N LYS A 104 -6.11 -4.23 0.29
CA LYS A 104 -7.27 -3.35 0.48
C LYS A 104 -7.70 -2.64 -0.80
N GLU A 105 -6.73 -2.21 -1.61
CA GLU A 105 -7.02 -1.62 -2.93
C GLU A 105 -7.71 -2.65 -3.85
N HIS A 106 -7.25 -3.89 -3.88
CA HIS A 106 -7.88 -4.99 -4.63
C HIS A 106 -9.30 -5.32 -4.14
N GLU A 107 -9.53 -5.31 -2.83
CA GLU A 107 -10.87 -5.46 -2.26
C GLU A 107 -11.80 -4.37 -2.79
N ILE A 108 -11.39 -3.10 -2.72
CA ILE A 108 -12.16 -1.96 -3.22
C ILE A 108 -12.41 -2.10 -4.73
N GLN A 109 -11.42 -2.49 -5.52
CA GLN A 109 -11.57 -2.69 -6.97
C GLN A 109 -12.63 -3.75 -7.30
N SER A 110 -12.71 -4.81 -6.50
CA SER A 110 -13.72 -5.87 -6.67
C SER A 110 -15.15 -5.37 -6.40
N LEU A 111 -15.28 -4.39 -5.51
CA LEU A 111 -16.57 -3.82 -5.09
C LEU A 111 -16.98 -2.59 -5.92
N ILE A 112 -16.03 -1.82 -6.43
CA ILE A 112 -16.23 -0.53 -7.12
C ILE A 112 -15.54 -0.59 -8.49
N PRO A 113 -16.24 -1.05 -9.56
CA PRO A 113 -15.63 -1.23 -10.88
C PRO A 113 -15.00 0.02 -11.50
N ALA A 114 -15.48 1.21 -11.10
CA ALA A 114 -14.89 2.49 -11.53
C ALA A 114 -13.44 2.68 -11.05
N LEU A 115 -13.03 1.97 -10.00
CA LEU A 115 -11.69 2.03 -9.44
C LEU A 115 -10.80 0.86 -9.87
N LYS A 116 -11.20 0.02 -10.85
CA LYS A 116 -10.51 -1.23 -11.21
C LYS A 116 -9.01 -1.10 -11.56
N THR A 117 -8.55 0.09 -11.95
CA THR A 117 -7.14 0.34 -12.30
C THR A 117 -6.42 1.18 -11.24
N TRP A 118 -7.09 1.51 -10.14
CA TRP A 118 -6.53 2.37 -9.11
C TRP A 118 -5.61 1.56 -8.20
N GLN A 119 -4.34 1.95 -8.17
CA GLN A 119 -3.37 1.50 -7.18
C GLN A 119 -2.54 2.70 -6.73
N THR A 120 -2.09 2.72 -5.47
CA THR A 120 -1.18 3.76 -4.99
C THR A 120 0.28 3.29 -4.94
N VAL A 121 0.50 1.98 -4.96
CA VAL A 121 1.83 1.38 -4.94
C VAL A 121 1.76 -0.05 -5.44
N THR A 122 2.80 -0.49 -6.15
CA THR A 122 2.95 -1.87 -6.62
C THR A 122 4.28 -2.44 -6.16
N ILE A 123 4.25 -3.69 -5.66
CA ILE A 123 5.46 -4.50 -5.51
C ILE A 123 5.81 -5.09 -6.87
N ILE A 124 6.99 -4.77 -7.39
CA ILE A 124 7.51 -5.32 -8.65
C ILE A 124 8.49 -6.47 -8.35
N GLU A 125 8.45 -7.50 -9.19
CA GLU A 125 9.32 -8.70 -9.12
C GLU A 125 10.64 -8.49 -9.87
#